data_AF-A0A9E1QZ83-F1
#
_entry.id   AF-A0A9E1QZ83-F1
#
_cell.length_a   1.000
_cell.length_b   1.000
_cell.length_c   1.000
_cell.angle_alpha   90.00
_cell.angle_beta   90.00
_cell.angle_gamma   90.00
#
_symmetry.space_group_name_H-M   'P 1'
#
loop_
_entity.id
_entity.type
_entity.pdbx_description
1 polymer ?
#
loop_
_entity_poly.entity_id
_entity_poly.type
_entity_poly.pdbx_seq_one_letter_code
_entity_poly.pdbx_strand_id
1 'polypeptide(L)' 'MSKSHNLQDPFLNTLRKDKISVSVFLINGIKLQGKVESFDQFVIVLKNTV' A
#
# COMPACT_ATOMS: atom_id res chain seq x y z
N MET A 1 27.53 -4.19 -5.39
CA MET A 1 26.33 -3.45 -4.97
C MET A 1 25.19 -4.44 -4.82
N SER A 2 24.93 -4.94 -3.60
CA SER A 2 23.75 -5.77 -3.34
C SER A 2 22.52 -4.98 -3.76
N LYS A 3 21.79 -5.42 -4.80
CA LYS A 3 20.46 -4.90 -5.09
C LYS A 3 19.64 -5.11 -3.82
N SER A 4 19.47 -4.05 -3.03
CA SER A 4 18.48 -3.99 -1.96
C SER A 4 17.19 -4.48 -2.58
N HIS A 5 16.75 -5.68 -2.18
CA HIS A 5 15.53 -6.26 -2.72
C HIS A 5 14.43 -5.22 -2.50
N ASN A 6 13.86 -4.71 -3.60
CA ASN A 6 12.73 -3.81 -3.54
C ASN A 6 11.56 -4.62 -2.98
N LEU A 7 11.35 -4.54 -1.66
CA LEU A 7 10.28 -5.23 -0.95
C LEU A 7 8.93 -4.52 -1.10
N GLN A 8 8.95 -3.24 -1.49
CA GLN A 8 7.76 -2.41 -1.59
C GLN A 8 6.81 -2.92 -2.67
N ASP A 9 7.30 -3.09 -3.91
CA ASP A 9 6.43 -3.49 -5.02
C ASP A 9 5.82 -4.88 -4.82
N PRO A 10 6.58 -5.93 -4.42
CA PRO A 10 6.00 -7.23 -4.11
C PRO A 10 4.98 -7.16 -2.97
N PHE A 11 5.27 -6.40 -1.90
CA PHE A 11 4.36 -6.25 -0.77
C PHE A 11 3.05 -5.57 -1.16
N LEU A 12 3.11 -4.40 -1.82
CA LEU A 12 1.93 -3.66 -2.28
C LEU A 12 1.13 -4.45 -3.31
N ASN A 13 1.80 -5.21 -4.18
CA ASN A 13 1.12 -6.03 -5.18
C ASN A 13 0.37 -7.21 -4.55
N THR A 14 0.92 -7.85 -3.50
CA THR A 14 0.20 -8.87 -2.72
C THR A 14 -1.04 -8.28 -2.07
N LEU A 15 -0.91 -7.13 -1.38
CA LEU A 15 -2.05 -6.45 -0.75
C LEU A 15 -3.17 -6.12 -1.75
N ARG A 16 -2.80 -5.63 -2.95
CA ARG A 16 -3.73 -5.31 -4.04
C ARG A 16 -4.42 -6.56 -4.60
N LYS A 17 -3.65 -7.59 -4.97
CA LYS A 17 -4.17 -8.81 -5.60
C LYS A 17 -5.14 -9.54 -4.68
N ASP A 18 -4.77 -9.67 -3.41
CA ASP A 18 -5.55 -10.42 -2.42
C ASP A 18 -6.64 -9.55 -1.76
N LYS A 19 -6.76 -8.29 -2.17
CA LYS A 19 -7.75 -7.31 -1.67
C LYS A 19 -7.74 -7.24 -0.14
N ILE A 20 -6.55 -7.25 0.45
CA ILE A 20 -6.32 -7.24 1.90
C ILE A 20 -6.72 -5.87 2.45
N SER A 21 -7.49 -5.86 3.54
CA SER A 21 -7.81 -4.63 4.28
C SER A 21 -6.56 -4.13 5.01
N VAL A 22 -6.21 -2.87 4.79
CA VAL A 22 -5.01 -2.23 5.34
C VAL A 22 -5.36 -1.01 6.20
N SER A 23 -4.46 -0.68 7.12
CA SER A 23 -4.45 0.61 7.81
C SER A 23 -3.19 1.37 7.40
N VAL A 24 -3.35 2.56 6.83
CA VAL A 24 -2.25 3.44 6.41
C VAL A 24 -2.16 4.60 7.39
N PHE A 25 -0.99 4.77 7.99
CA PHE A 25 -0.72 5.85 8.94
C PHE A 25 0.06 6.96 8.22
N LEU A 26 -0.52 8.15 8.18
CA LEU A 26 0.14 9.34 7.65
C LEU A 26 1.08 9.93 8.71
N ILE A 27 2.09 10.70 8.28
CA ILE A 27 3.09 11.30 9.19
C ILE A 27 2.44 12.23 10.23
N ASN A 28 1.32 12.86 9.89
CA ASN A 28 0.55 13.70 10.82
C ASN A 28 -0.30 12.90 11.83
N GLY A 29 -0.23 11.57 11.82
CA GLY A 29 -0.94 10.68 12.74
C GLY A 29 -2.34 10.24 12.28
N ILE A 30 -2.84 10.76 11.15
CA ILE A 30 -4.13 10.31 10.61
C ILE A 30 -4.02 8.85 10.15
N LYS A 31 -5.00 8.03 10.55
CA LYS A 31 -5.16 6.64 10.10
C LYS A 31 -6.22 6.56 9.01
N LEU A 32 -5.83 6.08 7.84
CA LEU A 32 -6.73 5.72 6.74
C LEU A 32 -6.96 4.20 6.76
N GLN A 33 -8.17 3.77 6.41
CA GLN A 33 -8.52 2.36 6.29
C GLN A 33 -9.12 2.09 4.92
N GLY A 34 -8.77 0.96 4.32
CA GLY A 34 -9.29 0.59 3.00
C GLY A 34 -8.51 -0.57 2.39
N LYS A 35 -8.55 -0.67 1.06
CA LYS A 35 -7.82 -1.66 0.27
C LYS A 35 -7.01 -0.96 -0.82
N VAL A 36 -5.82 -1.49 -1.11
CA VAL A 36 -4.98 -0.97 -2.21
C VAL A 36 -5.64 -1.32 -3.54
N GLU A 37 -6.02 -0.31 -4.33
CA GLU A 37 -6.61 -0.49 -5.66
C GLU A 37 -5.53 -0.47 -6.76
N SER A 38 -4.60 0.50 -6.67
CA SER A 38 -3.42 0.63 -7.54
C SER A 38 -2.32 1.44 -6.85
N PHE A 39 -1.11 1.42 -7.40
CA PHE A 39 0.02 2.21 -6.93
C PHE A 39 1.06 2.41 -8.04
N ASP A 40 1.91 3.42 -7.87
CA ASP A 40 3.16 3.61 -8.61
C ASP A 40 4.32 3.91 -7.64
N GLN A 41 5.42 4.46 -8.14
CA GLN A 41 6.60 4.77 -7.33
C GLN A 41 6.34 5.82 -6.22
N PHE A 42 5.32 6.67 -6.36
CA PHE A 42 5.10 7.82 -5.48
C PHE A 42 3.74 7.81 -4.79
N VAL A 43 2.71 7.18 -5.38
CA VAL A 43 1.34 7.24 -4.86
C VAL A 43 0.67 5.87 -4.73
N ILE A 44 -0.29 5.79 -3.80
CA ILE A 44 -1.17 4.64 -3.59
C ILE A 44 -2.61 5.11 -3.70
N VAL A 45 -3.40 4.43 -4.54
CA VAL A 45 -4.86 4.60 -4.58
C VAL A 45 -5.47 3.67 -3.54
N LEU A 46 -6.01 4.25 -2.47
CA LEU A 46 -6.67 3.53 -1.39
C LEU A 46 -8.20 3.64 -1.55
N LYS A 47 -8.85 2.50 -1.78
CA LYS A 47 -10.31 2.43 -1.89
C LYS A 47 -10.92 2.18 -0.52
N ASN A 48 -11.81 3.07 -0.11
CA ASN A 48 -12.57 2.92 1.13
C ASN A 48 -13.55 1.74 1.01
N THR A 49 -13.77 1.01 2.10
CA THR A 49 -14.71 -0.12 2.20
C THR A 49 -16.05 0.26 2.83
N VAL A 50 -16.33 1.55 3.03
CA VAL A 50 -17.66 2.04 3.40
C VAL A 50 -18.62 1.87 2.23
#